data_AF-A0AA49GES5-F1
#
_entry.id   AF-A0AA49GES5-F1
#
_cell.length_a   1.000
_cell.length_b   1.000
_cell.length_c   1.000
_cell.angle_alpha   90.00
_cell.angle_beta   90.00
_cell.angle_gamma   90.00
#
_symmetry.space_group_name_H-M   'P 1'
#
loop_
_entity.id
_entity.type
_entity.pdbx_description
1 polymer ?
#
loop_
_entity_poly.entity_id
_entity_poly.type
_entity_poly.pdbx_seq_one_letter_code
_entity_poly.pdbx_strand_id
1 'polypeptide(L)' 'MILKRTVIYPKDIQRITGKSVRTGRRILERIREQKGKEKHQLITVSEFSDYTGIDAETVQEYLTD' A
#
# COMPACT_ATOMS: atom_id res chain seq x y z
N MET A 1 -15.74 14.04 -9.55
CA MET A 1 -15.15 12.78 -10.06
C MET A 1 -14.33 12.20 -8.91
N ILE A 2 -14.62 10.97 -8.47
CA ILE A 2 -13.81 10.31 -7.43
C ILE A 2 -12.58 9.74 -8.13
N LEU A 3 -11.39 10.26 -7.79
CA LEU A 3 -10.12 9.79 -8.34
C LEU A 3 -9.69 8.52 -7.58
N LYS A 4 -9.85 7.34 -8.22
CA LYS A 4 -9.36 6.08 -7.65
C LYS A 4 -7.86 5.95 -7.89
N ARG A 5 -7.09 5.80 -6.81
CA ARG A 5 -5.64 5.57 -6.86
C ARG A 5 -5.33 4.07 -6.93
N THR A 6 -4.41 3.68 -7.81
CA THR A 6 -3.94 2.28 -7.94
C THR A 6 -2.73 1.98 -7.05
N VAL A 7 -2.12 3.01 -6.45
CA VAL A 7 -0.85 2.95 -5.73
C VAL A 7 -1.07 3.17 -4.23
N ILE A 8 -0.27 2.50 -3.41
CA ILE A 8 -0.29 2.61 -1.95
C ILE A 8 0.88 3.46 -1.45
N TYR A 9 0.57 4.41 -0.58
CA TYR A 9 1.54 5.24 0.14
C TYR A 9 1.61 4.87 1.63
N PRO A 10 2.68 5.26 2.34
CA PRO A 10 2.81 5.02 3.78
C PRO A 10 1.64 5.57 4.62
N LYS A 11 0.99 6.64 4.17
CA LYS A 11 -0.18 7.22 4.82
C LYS A 11 -1.43 6.37 4.65
N ASP A 12 -1.59 5.74 3.50
CA ASP A 12 -2.68 4.79 3.26
C ASP A 12 -2.51 3.58 4.17
N ILE A 13 -1.29 3.05 4.30
CA ILE A 13 -1.00 1.94 5.22
C ILE A 13 -1.30 2.32 6.67
N GLN A 14 -0.97 3.54 7.09
CA GLN A 14 -1.34 4.05 8.42
C GLN A 14 -2.86 4.06 8.60
N ARG A 15 -3.61 4.55 7.60
CA ARG A 15 -5.08 4.61 7.64
C ARG A 15 -5.71 3.21 7.69
N ILE A 16 -5.21 2.27 6.89
CA ILE A 16 -5.73 0.90 6.77
C ILE A 16 -5.39 0.07 8.02
N THR A 17 -4.16 0.17 8.53
CA THR A 17 -3.64 -0.78 9.54
C THR A 17 -3.51 -0.22 10.95
N GLY A 18 -3.72 1.09 11.15
CA GLY A 18 -3.45 1.80 12.40
C GLY A 18 -1.97 1.90 12.77
N LYS A 19 -1.05 1.40 11.93
CA LYS A 19 0.39 1.43 12.20
C LYS A 19 0.97 2.83 11.96
N SER A 20 2.13 3.09 12.56
CA SER A 20 2.86 4.33 12.28
C SER A 20 3.27 4.43 10.80
N VAL A 21 3.39 5.66 10.28
CA VAL A 21 3.91 5.92 8.92
C VAL A 21 5.30 5.29 8.71
N ARG A 22 6.15 5.27 9.75
CA ARG A 22 7.48 4.63 9.69
C ARG A 22 7.36 3.13 9.43
N THR A 23 6.42 2.47 10.10
CA THR A 23 6.14 1.05 9.86
C THR A 23 5.55 0.84 8.46
N GLY A 24 4.68 1.73 8.00
CA GLY A 24 4.17 1.71 6.62
C GLY A 24 5.27 1.79 5.57
N ARG A 25 6.26 2.67 5.75
CA ARG A 25 7.44 2.76 4.86
C ARG A 25 8.21 1.43 4.81
N ARG A 26 8.48 0.82 5.97
CA ARG A 26 9.15 -0.47 6.07
C ARG A 26 8.37 -1.59 5.38
N ILE A 27 7.05 -1.57 5.47
CA ILE A 27 6.20 -2.54 4.74
C ILE A 27 6.38 -2.37 3.23
N LEU A 28 6.34 -1.15 2.72
CA LEU A 28 6.56 -0.89 1.28
C LEU A 28 7.96 -1.28 0.82
N GLU A 29 8.99 -1.05 1.63
CA GLU A 29 10.37 -1.49 1.34
C GLU A 29 10.44 -3.01 1.21
N ARG A 30 9.87 -3.75 2.16
CA ARG A 30 9.81 -5.23 2.11
C ARG A 30 9.06 -5.75 0.88
N ILE A 31 7.94 -5.12 0.53
CA ILE A 31 7.19 -5.50 -0.68
C ILE A 31 8.06 -5.28 -1.92
N ARG A 32 8.79 -4.16 -2.01
CA ARG A 32 9.70 -3.90 -3.14
C ARG A 32 10.81 -4.95 -3.20
N GLU A 33 11.45 -5.24 -2.09
CA GLU A 33 12.52 -6.25 -2.00
C GLU A 33 12.02 -7.62 -2.48
N GLN A 34 10.86 -8.07 -2.00
CA GLN A 34 10.28 -9.36 -2.38
C GLN A 34 9.87 -9.43 -3.85
N LYS A 35 9.40 -8.32 -4.44
CA LYS A 35 9.01 -8.25 -5.85
C LYS A 35 10.18 -7.88 -6.78
N GLY A 36 11.40 -7.70 -6.24
CA GLY A 36 12.57 -7.29 -7.03
C GLY A 36 12.46 -5.89 -7.63
N LYS A 37 11.68 -5.01 -7.00
CA LYS A 37 11.39 -3.66 -7.51
C LYS A 37 12.46 -2.63 -7.13
N GLU A 38 12.74 -1.71 -8.05
CA GLU A 38 13.59 -0.56 -7.79
C GLU A 38 12.93 0.47 -6.86
N LYS A 39 13.75 1.32 -6.23
CA LYS A 39 13.27 2.33 -5.26
C LYS A 39 12.22 3.29 -5.84
N HIS A 40 12.33 3.61 -7.13
CA HIS A 40 11.42 4.51 -7.83
C HIS A 40 10.11 3.82 -8.24
N GLN A 41 10.08 2.48 -8.27
CA GLN A 41 8.89 1.73 -8.64
C GLN A 41 7.86 1.75 -7.50
N LEU A 42 6.62 1.97 -7.90
CA LEU A 42 5.49 2.11 -7.00
C LEU A 42 4.95 0.73 -6.59
N ILE A 43 4.31 0.68 -5.42
CA ILE A 43 3.59 -0.51 -4.95
C ILE A 43 2.10 -0.30 -5.20
N THR A 44 1.49 -1.22 -5.92
CA THR A 44 0.06 -1.18 -6.23
C THR A 44 -0.79 -1.68 -5.07
N VAL A 45 -2.08 -1.36 -5.10
CA VAL A 45 -3.08 -1.94 -4.18
C VAL A 45 -3.04 -3.47 -4.23
N SER A 46 -2.94 -4.06 -5.42
CA SER A 46 -2.86 -5.52 -5.58
C SER A 46 -1.64 -6.09 -4.86
N GLU A 47 -0.46 -5.50 -5.05
CA GLU A 47 0.77 -6.02 -4.43
C GLU A 47 0.79 -5.86 -2.91
N PHE A 48 0.20 -4.77 -2.41
CA PHE A 48 0.01 -4.59 -0.98
C PHE A 48 -0.98 -5.62 -0.42
N SER A 49 -2.05 -5.91 -1.16
CA SER A 49 -3.07 -6.90 -0.79
C SER A 49 -2.46 -8.31 -0.76
N ASP A 50 -1.73 -8.70 -1.80
CA ASP A 50 -0.98 -9.96 -1.87
C ASP A 50 -0.04 -10.14 -0.66
N TYR A 51 0.66 -9.08 -0.27
CA TYR A 51 1.64 -9.13 0.82
C TYR A 51 0.99 -9.17 2.20
N THR A 52 -0.09 -8.41 2.41
CA THR A 52 -0.73 -8.25 3.73
C THR A 52 -1.85 -9.24 4.00
N GLY A 53 -2.38 -9.88 2.96
CA GLY A 53 -3.58 -10.72 3.04
C GLY A 53 -4.87 -9.92 3.25
N ILE A 54 -4.82 -8.59 3.15
CA ILE A 54 -6.02 -7.74 3.18
C ILE A 54 -6.58 -7.70 1.76
N ASP A 55 -7.89 -7.89 1.62
CA ASP A 55 -8.55 -7.85 0.33
C ASP A 55 -8.40 -6.50 -0.39
N ALA A 56 -8.22 -6.54 -1.71
CA ALA A 56 -7.96 -5.35 -2.51
C ALA A 56 -9.15 -4.38 -2.57
N GLU A 57 -10.39 -4.89 -2.53
CA GLU A 57 -11.59 -4.06 -2.45
C GLU A 57 -11.64 -3.36 -1.10
N THR A 58 -11.38 -4.10 -0.01
CA THR A 58 -11.29 -3.53 1.34
C THR A 58 -10.22 -2.44 1.42
N VAL A 59 -9.05 -2.65 0.83
CA VAL A 59 -7.99 -1.62 0.78
C VAL A 59 -8.47 -0.36 0.07
N GLN A 60 -9.20 -0.49 -1.04
CA GLN A 60 -9.71 0.65 -1.82
C GLN A 60 -10.72 1.49 -1.05
N GLU A 61 -11.51 0.91 -0.14
CA GLU A 61 -12.46 1.64 0.70
C GLU A 61 -11.79 2.68 1.59
N TYR A 62 -10.50 2.52 1.90
CA TYR A 62 -9.73 3.49 2.69
C TYR A 62 -9.03 4.56 1.83
N LEU A 63 -9.06 4.46 0.50
CA LEU A 63 -8.39 5.40 -0.42
C LEU A 63 -9.35 6.48 -0.92
N THR A 64 -9.97 7.23 0.00
CA THR A 64 -11.07 8.17 -0.28
C THR A 64 -10.66 9.63 -0.43
N ASP A 65 -9.42 9.89 -0.85
CA ASP A 65 -8.90 11.27 -1.00
C ASP A 65 -9.37 11.96 -2.30
#